data_AF-H2Z3J8-F1
#
_entry.id   AF-H2Z3J8-F1
#
_cell.length_a   1.000
_cell.length_b   1.000
_cell.length_c   1.000
_cell.angle_alpha   90.00
_cell.angle_beta   90.00
_cell.angle_gamma   90.00
#
_symmetry.space_group_name_H-M   'P 1'
#
loop_
_entity.id
_entity.type
_entity.pdbx_description
1 polymer ?
#
loop_
_entity_poly.entity_id
_entity_poly.type
_entity_poly.pdbx_seq_one_letter_code
_entity_poly.pdbx_strand_id
1 'polypeptide(L)'
;QLIDKFTDCVIRHRECDHVSKVLQERVFIFLLDHSSSVFIVHEDLKNEVLEKQKNVDLLLKVPEKKVQNNPKSLKRQYTFCKQVTKHEFEEHGLDTEHALLGLLRGIVADKNLDTKEKRKKLKQFQKSYPEIFSSQFPNGFPPLEVAKQRKQPLLSGALNRLRNLR
;
A
#
# COMPACT_ATOMS: atom_id res chain seq x y z
N GLN A 1 2.93 -17.31 -43.81
CA GLN A 1 3.78 -17.48 -42.60
C GLN A 1 3.58 -16.36 -41.58
N LEU A 2 3.42 -15.09 -41.96
CA LEU A 2 3.18 -14.00 -41.01
C LEU A 2 1.76 -14.07 -40.40
N ILE A 3 0.73 -14.17 -41.25
CA ILE A 3 -0.68 -14.23 -40.83
C ILE A 3 -0.91 -15.35 -39.81
N ASP A 4 -0.49 -16.57 -40.12
CA ASP A 4 -0.61 -17.74 -39.24
C ASP A 4 0.05 -17.54 -37.85
N LYS A 5 1.27 -16.97 -37.82
CA LYS A 5 1.99 -16.73 -36.55
C LYS A 5 1.35 -15.66 -35.66
N PHE A 6 0.77 -14.63 -36.27
CA PHE A 6 0.24 -13.48 -35.53
C PHE A 6 -1.27 -13.56 -35.29
N THR A 7 -2.01 -14.38 -36.04
CA THR A 7 -3.45 -14.62 -35.84
C THR A 7 -3.71 -15.13 -34.43
N ASP A 8 -2.94 -16.14 -33.98
CA ASP A 8 -3.07 -16.73 -32.65
C ASP A 8 -2.71 -15.78 -31.50
N CYS A 9 -1.91 -14.74 -31.79
CA CYS A 9 -1.50 -13.74 -30.80
C CYS A 9 -2.52 -12.60 -30.69
N VAL A 10 -3.09 -12.17 -31.81
CA VAL A 10 -3.96 -10.99 -31.88
C VAL A 10 -5.42 -11.34 -31.66
N ILE A 11 -5.88 -12.49 -32.17
CA ILE A 11 -7.27 -12.94 -32.11
C ILE A 11 -7.35 -14.22 -31.29
N ARG A 12 -6.86 -14.17 -30.05
CA ARG A 12 -6.96 -15.28 -29.10
C ARG A 12 -8.19 -15.11 -28.22
N HIS A 13 -9.19 -15.97 -28.39
CA HIS A 13 -10.40 -15.97 -27.56
C HIS A 13 -10.33 -17.07 -26.50
N ARG A 14 -10.69 -16.76 -25.24
CA ARG A 14 -10.70 -17.77 -24.15
C ARG A 14 -11.95 -18.66 -24.15
N GLU A 15 -13.04 -18.22 -24.78
CA GLU A 15 -14.35 -18.88 -24.68
C GLU A 15 -14.91 -19.34 -26.04
N CYS A 16 -14.11 -19.33 -27.12
CA CYS A 16 -14.62 -19.63 -28.46
C CYS A 16 -13.69 -20.60 -29.20
N ASP A 17 -13.66 -21.83 -28.69
CA ASP A 17 -12.95 -22.98 -29.30
C ASP A 17 -13.56 -23.42 -30.65
N HIS A 18 -14.68 -22.82 -31.08
CA HIS A 18 -15.38 -23.15 -32.32
C HIS A 18 -15.18 -22.13 -33.46
N VAL A 19 -14.49 -21.00 -33.22
CA VAL A 19 -14.15 -20.09 -34.33
C VAL A 19 -13.10 -20.80 -35.18
N SER A 20 -13.51 -21.23 -36.38
CA SER A 20 -12.58 -21.88 -37.31
C SER A 20 -11.34 -21.02 -37.52
N LYS A 21 -10.16 -21.63 -37.53
CA LYS A 21 -8.87 -20.94 -37.76
C LYS A 21 -8.91 -20.05 -39.01
N VAL A 22 -9.60 -20.51 -40.05
CA VAL A 22 -9.84 -19.76 -41.29
C VAL A 22 -10.57 -18.43 -41.06
N LEU A 23 -11.53 -18.39 -40.13
CA LEU A 23 -12.24 -17.16 -39.78
C LEU A 23 -11.35 -16.22 -38.98
N GLN A 24 -10.53 -16.73 -38.07
CA GLN A 24 -9.56 -15.92 -37.33
C GLN A 24 -8.54 -15.28 -38.28
N GLU A 25 -8.01 -16.05 -39.23
CA GLU A 25 -7.11 -15.53 -40.26
C GLU A 25 -7.79 -14.46 -41.12
N ARG A 26 -9.06 -14.68 -41.53
CA ARG A 26 -9.82 -13.68 -42.30
C ARG A 26 -10.07 -12.39 -41.53
N VAL A 27 -10.40 -12.47 -40.24
CA VAL A 27 -10.57 -11.28 -39.39
C VAL A 27 -9.24 -10.57 -39.21
N PHE A 28 -8.15 -11.32 -39.02
CA PHE A 28 -6.83 -10.72 -38.88
C PHE A 28 -6.39 -10.01 -40.17
N ILE A 29 -6.62 -10.62 -41.33
CA ILE A 29 -6.39 -10.01 -42.65
C ILE A 29 -7.25 -8.74 -42.79
N PHE A 30 -8.54 -8.82 -42.44
CA PHE A 30 -9.43 -7.65 -42.50
C PHE A 30 -8.93 -6.48 -41.63
N LEU A 31 -8.45 -6.76 -40.41
CA LEU A 31 -7.88 -5.76 -39.52
C LEU A 31 -6.58 -5.15 -40.07
N LEU A 32 -5.75 -5.94 -40.76
CA LEU A 32 -4.56 -5.44 -41.43
C LEU A 32 -4.93 -4.53 -42.60
N ASP A 33 -5.83 -4.99 -43.47
CA ASP A 33 -6.28 -4.28 -44.67
C ASP A 33 -6.98 -2.95 -44.33
N HIS A 34 -7.69 -2.90 -43.21
CA HIS A 34 -8.43 -1.72 -42.74
C HIS A 34 -7.80 -1.04 -41.52
N SER A 35 -6.52 -1.33 -41.22
CA SER A 35 -5.84 -0.84 -40.02
C SER A 35 -5.91 0.68 -39.87
N SER A 36 -5.70 1.40 -40.97
CA SER A 36 -5.77 2.86 -41.03
C SER A 36 -7.16 3.43 -40.80
N SER A 37 -8.23 2.62 -40.81
CA SER A 37 -9.61 3.04 -40.53
C SER A 37 -10.13 2.52 -39.20
N VAL A 38 -9.80 1.27 -38.84
CA VAL A 38 -10.25 0.62 -37.60
C VAL A 38 -9.54 1.20 -36.38
N PHE A 39 -8.27 1.61 -36.52
CA PHE A 39 -7.48 2.13 -35.41
C PHE A 39 -7.32 3.67 -35.46
N ILE A 40 -8.18 4.38 -36.20
CA ILE A 40 -8.21 5.84 -36.14
C ILE A 40 -8.71 6.25 -34.77
N VAL A 41 -7.94 7.11 -34.11
CA VAL A 41 -8.42 7.80 -32.92
C VAL A 41 -9.44 8.84 -33.35
N HIS A 42 -10.71 8.63 -32.99
CA HIS A 42 -11.76 9.61 -33.26
C HIS A 42 -11.46 10.94 -32.54
N GLU A 43 -11.61 12.05 -33.26
CA GLU A 43 -11.29 13.39 -32.74
C GLU A 43 -12.15 13.73 -31.51
N ASP A 44 -13.37 13.20 -31.42
CA ASP A 44 -14.26 13.38 -30.26
C ASP A 44 -13.65 12.80 -28.98
N LEU A 45 -13.07 11.59 -29.06
CA LEU A 45 -12.40 10.96 -27.93
C LEU A 45 -11.16 11.77 -27.51
N LYS A 46 -10.41 12.26 -28.48
CA LYS A 46 -9.23 13.10 -28.25
C LYS A 46 -9.62 14.42 -27.58
N ASN A 47 -10.71 15.03 -28.03
CA ASN A 47 -11.27 16.25 -27.45
C ASN A 47 -11.77 15.99 -26.02
N GLU A 48 -12.47 14.89 -25.77
CA GLU A 48 -12.95 14.53 -24.43
C GLU A 48 -11.79 14.31 -23.45
N VAL A 49 -10.73 13.61 -23.88
CA VAL A 49 -9.53 13.42 -23.06
C VAL A 49 -8.84 14.75 -22.77
N LEU A 50 -8.72 15.62 -23.78
CA LEU A 50 -8.11 16.95 -23.63
C LEU A 50 -8.93 17.85 -22.69
N GLU A 51 -10.26 17.83 -22.78
CA GLU A 51 -11.14 18.58 -21.89
C GLU A 51 -11.07 18.05 -20.45
N LYS A 52 -11.07 16.73 -20.25
CA LYS A 52 -10.87 16.15 -18.90
C LYS A 52 -9.50 16.52 -18.33
N GLN A 53 -8.46 16.57 -19.15
CA GLN A 53 -7.12 17.00 -18.73
C GLN A 53 -7.12 18.49 -18.31
N LYS A 54 -7.80 19.37 -19.06
CA LYS A 54 -7.98 20.77 -18.67
C LYS A 54 -8.76 20.94 -17.37
N ASN A 55 -9.82 20.15 -17.16
CA ASN A 55 -10.64 20.22 -15.95
C ASN A 55 -9.88 19.78 -14.70
N VAL A 56 -9.06 18.72 -14.80
CA VAL A 56 -8.13 18.31 -13.73
C VAL A 56 -7.12 19.42 -13.44
N ASP A 57 -6.61 20.09 -14.48
CA ASP A 57 -5.69 21.22 -14.34
C ASP A 57 -6.33 22.47 -13.68
N LEU A 58 -7.64 22.67 -13.83
CA LEU A 58 -8.37 23.76 -13.18
C LEU A 58 -8.67 23.48 -11.70
N LEU A 59 -9.01 22.23 -11.35
CA LEU A 59 -9.28 21.80 -9.97
C LEU A 59 -8.04 21.87 -9.06
N LEU A 60 -6.83 21.87 -9.62
CA LEU A 60 -5.56 21.94 -8.89
C LEU A 60 -5.00 23.36 -8.72
N LYS A 61 -5.63 24.38 -9.31
CA LYS A 61 -5.27 25.80 -9.11
C LYS A 61 -5.82 26.32 -7.77
N VAL A 62 -5.30 25.78 -6.68
CA VAL A 62 -5.39 26.45 -5.36
C VAL A 62 -4.51 27.71 -5.44
N PRO A 63 -4.95 28.89 -4.93
CA PRO A 63 -4.14 30.10 -5.01
C PRO A 63 -2.94 29.98 -4.07
N GLU A 64 -1.76 29.72 -4.63
CA GLU A 64 -0.49 29.82 -3.92
C GLU A 64 -0.25 31.27 -3.51
N LYS A 65 -0.29 31.53 -2.20
CA LYS A 65 0.13 32.81 -1.62
C LYS A 65 1.65 32.96 -1.84
N LYS A 66 1.98 33.93 -2.70
CA LYS A 66 3.20 34.76 -2.72
C LYS A 66 4.50 34.11 -2.19
N VAL A 67 5.37 33.72 -3.12
CA VAL A 67 6.81 33.96 -2.96
C VAL A 67 7.34 34.52 -4.29
N GLN A 68 7.79 35.77 -4.24
CA GLN A 68 8.49 36.45 -5.32
C GLN A 68 9.81 35.75 -5.64
N ASN A 69 10.00 35.38 -6.90
CA ASN A 69 11.17 35.65 -7.74
C ASN A 69 11.42 34.52 -8.76
N ASN A 70 11.62 34.95 -10.01
CA ASN A 70 11.94 34.22 -11.25
C ASN A 70 10.77 33.59 -12.04
N PRO A 71 10.43 34.15 -13.22
CA PRO A 71 9.59 33.48 -14.21
C PRO A 71 10.46 32.52 -15.01
N LYS A 72 10.88 31.41 -14.40
CA LYS A 72 11.38 30.25 -15.12
C LYS A 72 10.46 29.10 -14.84
N SER A 73 9.50 28.90 -15.75
CA SER A 73 8.81 27.65 -16.01
C SER A 73 8.55 26.80 -14.76
N LEU A 74 7.44 27.06 -14.07
CA LEU A 74 6.84 26.08 -13.17
C LEU A 74 6.27 24.91 -14.01
N LYS A 75 7.16 24.17 -14.69
CA LYS A 75 6.86 22.82 -15.17
C LYS A 75 6.64 22.01 -13.90
N ARG A 76 5.40 21.56 -13.72
CA ARG A 76 4.93 20.70 -12.64
C ARG A 76 6.00 19.61 -12.38
N GLN A 77 6.71 19.70 -11.27
CA GLN A 77 7.66 18.67 -10.87
C GLN A 77 6.83 17.50 -10.35
N TYR A 78 6.52 16.56 -11.24
CA TYR A 78 6.01 15.28 -10.81
C TYR A 78 7.12 14.58 -10.01
N THR A 79 6.87 14.31 -8.73
CA THR A 79 7.76 13.50 -7.91
C THR A 79 7.42 12.04 -8.18
N PHE A 80 7.97 11.48 -9.25
CA PHE A 80 7.94 10.04 -9.47
C PHE A 80 9.03 9.39 -8.62
N CYS A 81 8.70 8.29 -7.94
CA CYS A 81 9.72 7.42 -7.38
C CYS A 81 10.56 6.86 -8.54
N LYS A 82 11.88 6.94 -8.42
CA LYS A 82 12.77 6.22 -9.33
C LYS A 82 12.63 4.72 -9.05
N GLN A 83 12.69 3.91 -10.10
CA GLN A 83 12.73 2.46 -9.95
C GLN A 83 14.02 2.08 -9.22
N VAL A 84 13.86 1.43 -8.07
CA VAL A 84 14.98 0.89 -7.29
C VAL A 84 15.53 -0.33 -8.02
N THR A 85 16.85 -0.38 -8.21
CA THR A 85 17.52 -1.54 -8.80
C THR A 85 17.52 -2.71 -7.83
N LYS A 86 17.74 -3.93 -8.33
CA LYS A 86 17.78 -5.13 -7.48
C LYS A 86 18.87 -5.04 -6.40
N HIS A 87 20.04 -4.51 -6.75
CA HIS A 87 21.15 -4.31 -5.80
C HIS A 87 20.77 -3.32 -4.69
N GLU A 88 20.22 -2.15 -5.04
CA GLU A 88 19.76 -1.16 -4.06
C GLU A 88 18.67 -1.73 -3.14
N PHE A 89 17.76 -2.55 -3.67
CA PHE A 89 16.75 -3.22 -2.86
C PHE A 89 17.36 -4.17 -1.82
N GLU A 90 18.37 -4.96 -2.21
CA GLU A 90 19.07 -5.89 -1.32
C GLU A 90 19.87 -5.14 -0.24
N GLU A 91 20.55 -4.05 -0.61
CA GLU A 91 21.27 -3.17 0.31
C GLU A 91 20.34 -2.53 1.35
N HIS A 92 19.22 -1.95 0.89
CA HIS A 92 18.19 -1.39 1.77
C HIS A 92 17.44 -2.45 2.58
N GLY A 93 17.52 -3.72 2.21
CA GLY A 93 16.91 -4.82 2.95
C GLY A 93 17.45 -4.93 4.37
N LEU A 94 18.77 -4.81 4.54
CA LEU A 94 19.43 -4.86 5.85
C LEU A 94 19.07 -3.65 6.72
N ASP A 95 19.03 -2.46 6.12
CA ASP A 95 18.61 -1.23 6.80
C ASP A 95 17.15 -1.32 7.27
N THR A 96 16.29 -1.88 6.42
CA THR A 96 14.87 -2.09 6.73
C THR A 96 14.71 -3.07 7.88
N GLU A 97 15.44 -4.19 7.87
CA GLU A 97 15.44 -5.15 8.97
C GLU A 97 15.92 -4.53 10.27
N HIS A 98 17.01 -3.76 10.23
CA HIS A 98 17.52 -3.04 11.40
C HIS A 98 16.50 -2.03 11.96
N ALA A 99 15.83 -1.29 11.09
CA ALA A 99 14.77 -0.36 11.48
C ALA A 99 13.57 -1.09 12.12
N LEU A 100 13.18 -2.26 11.59
CA LEU A 100 12.11 -3.09 12.15
C LEU A 100 12.49 -3.66 13.53
N LEU A 101 13.75 -4.07 13.73
CA LEU A 101 14.27 -4.45 15.04
C LEU A 101 14.26 -3.29 16.03
N GLY A 102 14.63 -2.10 15.58
CA GLY A 102 14.54 -0.86 16.35
C GLY A 102 13.11 -0.54 16.77
N LEU A 103 12.14 -0.70 15.85
CA LEU A 103 10.72 -0.52 16.13
C LEU A 103 10.21 -1.53 17.17
N LEU A 104 10.57 -2.81 17.04
CA LEU A 104 10.22 -3.85 18.00
C LEU A 104 10.77 -3.53 19.40
N ARG A 105 12.04 -3.15 19.47
CA ARG A 105 12.68 -2.74 20.74
C ARG A 105 12.01 -1.50 21.31
N GLY A 106 11.66 -0.53 20.48
CA GLY A 106 10.92 0.67 20.87
C GLY A 106 9.58 0.33 21.51
N ILE A 107 8.78 -0.54 20.90
CA ILE A 107 7.50 -1.00 21.46
C ILE A 107 7.70 -1.68 22.82
N VAL A 108 8.78 -2.45 22.99
CA VAL A 108 9.10 -3.15 24.24
C VAL A 108 9.68 -2.22 25.31
N ALA A 109 10.44 -1.18 24.94
CA ALA A 109 11.04 -0.24 25.88
C ALA A 109 10.11 0.92 26.26
N ASP A 110 9.07 1.18 25.45
CA ASP A 110 8.13 2.27 25.70
C ASP A 110 7.39 2.05 27.03
N LYS A 111 7.52 3.05 27.90
CA LYS A 111 6.89 3.14 29.23
C LYS A 111 5.57 3.91 29.19
N ASN A 112 5.27 4.59 28.10
CA ASN A 112 4.04 5.37 27.93
C ASN A 112 2.87 4.52 27.45
N LEU A 113 3.14 3.31 26.93
CA LEU A 113 2.10 2.39 26.47
C LEU A 113 1.56 1.56 27.65
N ASP A 114 0.24 1.50 27.76
CA ASP A 114 -0.40 0.55 28.66
C ASP A 114 -0.05 -0.89 28.26
N THR A 115 0.04 -1.76 29.26
CA THR A 115 0.36 -3.19 29.09
C THR A 115 -0.57 -3.88 28.08
N LYS A 116 -1.84 -3.45 27.98
CA LYS A 116 -2.79 -3.98 26.99
C LYS A 116 -2.46 -3.51 25.57
N GLU A 117 -2.09 -2.26 25.39
CA GLU A 117 -1.74 -1.68 24.08
C GLU A 117 -0.41 -2.22 23.57
N LYS A 118 0.57 -2.36 24.47
CA LYS A 118 1.86 -2.99 24.19
C LYS A 118 1.71 -4.42 23.71
N ARG A 119 0.84 -5.22 24.35
CA ARG A 119 0.49 -6.57 23.86
C ARG A 119 -0.17 -6.55 22.49
N LYS A 120 -1.07 -5.60 22.21
CA LYS A 120 -1.73 -5.49 20.90
C LYS A 120 -0.72 -5.17 19.79
N LYS A 121 0.12 -4.15 20.00
CA LYS A 121 1.17 -3.76 19.04
C LYS A 121 2.17 -4.89 18.80
N LEU A 122 2.54 -5.61 19.85
CA LEU A 122 3.46 -6.73 19.73
C LEU A 122 2.86 -7.93 18.98
N LYS A 123 1.57 -8.24 19.20
CA LYS A 123 0.84 -9.23 18.40
C LYS A 123 0.69 -8.81 16.94
N GLN A 124 0.45 -7.52 16.69
CA GLN A 124 0.36 -6.99 15.32
C GLN A 124 1.72 -7.10 14.62
N PHE A 125 2.81 -6.76 15.31
CA PHE A 125 4.17 -6.92 14.80
C PHE A 125 4.47 -8.38 14.47
N GLN A 126 4.13 -9.31 15.36
CA GLN A 126 4.30 -10.75 15.12
C GLN A 126 3.53 -11.23 13.89
N LYS A 127 2.30 -10.72 13.65
CA LYS A 127 1.50 -11.10 12.48
C LYS A 127 2.09 -10.58 11.17
N SER A 128 2.63 -9.36 11.19
CA SER A 128 3.20 -8.72 9.99
C SER A 128 4.61 -9.19 9.67
N TYR A 129 5.42 -9.46 10.70
CA TYR A 129 6.85 -9.79 10.57
C TYR A 129 7.24 -10.95 11.51
N PRO A 130 6.78 -12.18 11.22
CA PRO A 130 6.98 -13.33 12.10
C PRO A 130 8.46 -13.74 12.22
N GLU A 131 9.23 -13.64 11.14
CA GLU A 131 10.64 -14.02 11.09
C GLU A 131 11.49 -13.15 12.02
N ILE A 132 11.37 -11.82 11.88
CA ILE A 132 12.05 -10.83 12.73
C ILE A 132 11.64 -11.00 14.19
N PHE A 133 10.36 -11.25 14.47
CA PHE A 133 9.89 -11.48 15.84
C PHE A 133 10.48 -12.75 16.47
N SER A 134 10.53 -13.85 15.72
CA SER A 134 11.09 -15.13 16.20
C SER A 134 12.60 -15.06 16.47
N SER A 135 13.34 -14.28 15.68
CA SER A 135 14.78 -14.07 15.88
C SER A 135 15.10 -13.38 17.21
N GLN A 136 14.27 -12.42 17.63
CA GLN A 136 14.46 -11.65 18.86
C GLN A 136 13.86 -12.32 20.09
N PHE A 137 12.78 -13.09 19.92
CA PHE A 137 12.08 -13.76 21.01
C PHE A 137 11.90 -15.26 20.74
N PRO A 138 12.98 -16.06 20.75
CA PRO A 138 12.89 -17.52 20.53
C PRO A 138 12.02 -18.22 21.58
N ASN A 139 12.00 -17.68 22.81
CA ASN A 139 11.27 -18.25 23.96
C ASN A 139 9.89 -17.61 24.18
N GLY A 140 9.37 -16.87 23.20
CA GLY A 140 8.04 -16.26 23.26
C GLY A 140 8.00 -14.84 23.87
N PHE A 141 6.79 -14.35 24.14
CA PHE A 141 6.55 -12.95 24.48
C PHE A 141 7.47 -12.43 25.61
N PRO A 142 8.07 -11.22 25.46
CA PRO A 142 8.90 -10.62 26.50
C PRO A 142 8.12 -10.51 27.82
N PRO A 143 8.80 -10.62 28.98
CA PRO A 143 8.19 -10.34 30.27
C PRO A 143 7.70 -8.91 30.30
N LEU A 144 6.41 -8.72 30.02
CA LEU A 144 5.75 -7.46 30.25
C LEU A 144 5.57 -7.37 31.76
N GLU A 145 6.43 -6.59 32.41
CA GLU A 145 6.31 -6.28 33.83
C GLU A 145 4.91 -5.73 34.08
N VAL A 146 4.05 -6.59 34.60
CA VAL A 146 2.75 -6.21 35.12
C VAL A 146 3.06 -5.53 36.44
N ALA A 147 3.01 -4.20 36.47
CA ALA A 147 2.95 -3.47 37.72
C ALA A 147 1.70 -3.97 38.45
N LYS A 148 1.89 -4.96 39.34
CA LYS A 148 0.84 -5.46 40.23
C LYS A 148 0.48 -4.29 41.12
N GLN A 149 -0.56 -3.53 40.76
CA GLN A 149 -1.26 -2.71 41.73
C GLN A 149 -1.74 -3.67 42.83
N ARG A 150 -1.01 -3.71 43.94
CA ARG A 150 -1.44 -4.38 45.16
C ARG A 150 -2.74 -3.71 45.56
N LYS A 151 -3.87 -4.30 45.16
CA LYS A 151 -5.18 -3.91 45.69
C LYS A 151 -5.11 -4.23 47.18
N GLN A 152 -5.07 -3.20 48.00
CA GLN A 152 -5.22 -3.36 49.45
C GLN A 152 -6.53 -4.12 49.70
N PRO A 153 -6.55 -5.15 50.57
CA PRO A 153 -7.78 -5.86 50.86
C PRO A 153 -8.75 -4.87 51.52
N LEU A 154 -9.93 -4.70 50.91
CA LEU A 154 -11.02 -3.91 51.49
C LEU A 154 -11.50 -4.60 52.78
N LEU A 155 -10.97 -4.16 53.92
CA LEU A 155 -11.55 -4.40 55.25
C LEU A 155 -12.34 -3.18 55.76
N SER A 156 -12.86 -2.32 54.87
CA SER A 156 -13.62 -1.13 55.26
C SER A 156 -15.13 -1.37 55.47
N GLY A 157 -15.65 -2.54 55.09
CA GLY A 157 -17.08 -2.84 55.15
C GLY A 157 -17.57 -3.36 56.51
N ALA A 158 -16.72 -4.04 57.28
CA ALA A 158 -17.13 -4.73 58.52
C ALA A 158 -17.18 -3.80 59.76
N LEU A 159 -16.49 -2.66 59.74
CA LEU A 159 -16.39 -1.76 60.91
C LEU A 159 -17.46 -0.66 60.93
N ASN A 160 -18.29 -0.54 59.89
CA ASN A 160 -19.37 0.46 59.86
C ASN A 160 -20.62 0.03 60.63
N ARG A 161 -20.72 -1.24 61.06
CA ARG A 161 -21.86 -1.76 61.83
C ARG A 161 -21.72 -1.62 63.34
N LEU A 162 -20.55 -1.22 63.85
CA LEU A 162 -20.30 -1.05 65.29
C LEU A 162 -20.49 0.40 65.78
N ARG A 163 -20.98 1.32 64.93
CA ARG A 163 -21.13 2.74 65.27
C ARG A 163 -22.49 3.14 65.88
N ASN A 164 -23.42 2.21 66.04
CA ASN A 164 -24.77 2.49 66.56
C ASN A 164 -25.05 1.81 67.91
N LEU A 165 -24.05 1.71 68.79
CA LEU A 165 -24.22 1.35 70.19
C LEU A 165 -23.67 2.50 71.05
N ARG A 166 -24.46 3.56 71.19
CA ARG A 166 -24.37 4.48 72.32
C ARG A 166 -25.71 5.16 72.57
#